data_AF-A0A5C7P7F4-F1
#
_entry.id   AF-A0A5C7P7F4-F1
#
_cell.length_a   1.000
_cell.length_b   1.000
_cell.length_c   1.000
_cell.angle_alpha   90.00
_cell.angle_beta   90.00
_cell.angle_gamma   90.00
#
_symmetry.space_group_name_H-M   'P 1'
#
loop_
_entity.id
_entity.type
_entity.pdbx_description
1 polymer ?
#
loop_
_entity_poly.entity_id
_entity_poly.type
_entity_poly.pdbx_seq_one_letter_code
_entity_poly.pdbx_strand_id
1 'polypeptide(L)'
;MNAYVVQQRESGEVVHAYTADAPTEFVEYPFSQFNHILQKPEPPAPTERTITKVAYLRRFTTDERVGIRTAAKTSAVLEDYLSMMELAEEISLDDPSTIAAVQMLESAGLIAPGRAAEVLA
;
A
#
# COMPACT_ATOMS: atom_id res chain seq x y z
N MET A 1 20.58 -12.06 14.47
CA MET A 1 19.73 -13.19 14.05
C MET A 1 19.20 -12.94 12.65
N ASN A 2 19.76 -13.68 11.70
CA ASN A 2 19.39 -13.69 10.29
C ASN A 2 18.41 -14.84 10.04
N ALA A 3 17.45 -14.65 9.14
CA ALA A 3 16.54 -15.71 8.72
C ALA A 3 17.17 -16.49 7.56
N TYR A 4 17.16 -17.82 7.64
CA TYR A 4 17.63 -18.71 6.58
C TYR A 4 16.50 -19.65 6.17
N VAL A 5 16.36 -19.87 4.87
CA VAL A 5 15.53 -20.96 4.33
C VAL A 5 16.43 -22.07 3.81
N VAL A 6 16.02 -23.29 4.07
CA VAL A 6 16.67 -24.51 3.60
C VAL A 6 15.91 -24.96 2.36
N GLN A 7 16.60 -24.98 1.22
CA GLN A 7 16.06 -25.38 -0.07
C GLN A 7 16.77 -26.64 -0.57
N GLN A 8 16.03 -27.65 -1.01
CA GLN A 8 16.60 -28.83 -1.66
C GLN A 8 17.32 -28.44 -2.95
N ARG A 9 18.57 -28.91 -3.14
CA ARG A 9 19.37 -28.57 -4.32
C ARG A 9 18.82 -29.18 -5.62
N GLU A 10 18.22 -30.37 -5.55
CA GLU A 10 17.71 -31.08 -6.72
C GLU A 10 16.36 -30.55 -7.19
N SER A 11 15.43 -30.26 -6.26
CA SER A 11 14.06 -29.83 -6.59
C SER A 11 13.83 -28.32 -6.51
N GLY A 12 14.68 -27.58 -5.78
CA GLY A 12 14.43 -26.17 -5.48
C GLY A 12 13.31 -25.95 -4.46
N GLU A 13 12.81 -26.99 -3.79
CA GLU A 13 11.74 -26.89 -2.80
C GLU A 13 12.28 -26.41 -1.45
N VAL A 14 11.59 -25.44 -0.83
CA VAL A 14 11.91 -24.96 0.53
C VAL A 14 11.32 -25.94 1.54
N VAL A 15 12.18 -26.60 2.32
CA VAL A 15 11.79 -27.65 3.28
C VAL A 15 11.78 -27.19 4.72
N HIS A 16 12.53 -26.13 5.05
CA HIS A 16 12.68 -25.66 6.42
C HIS A 16 13.09 -24.18 6.46
N ALA A 17 12.80 -23.50 7.57
CA ALA A 17 13.25 -22.13 7.82
C ALA A 17 13.70 -21.99 9.29
N TYR A 18 14.84 -21.35 9.51
CA TYR A 18 15.42 -21.17 10.85
C TYR A 18 16.05 -19.77 10.99
N THR A 19 16.32 -19.37 12.23
CA THR A 19 17.04 -18.12 12.52
C THR A 19 18.38 -18.42 13.17
N ALA A 20 19.45 -17.82 12.66
CA ALA A 20 20.82 -17.97 13.15
C ALA A 20 21.67 -16.76 12.73
N ASP A 21 22.84 -16.52 13.31
CA ASP A 21 23.69 -15.42 12.84
C ASP A 21 24.47 -15.78 11.56
N ALA A 22 24.80 -17.06 11.38
CA ALA A 22 25.45 -17.64 10.21
C ALA A 22 24.68 -18.89 9.73
N PRO A 23 24.85 -19.34 8.48
CA PRO A 23 24.23 -20.59 8.04
C PRO A 23 24.76 -21.74 8.90
N THR A 24 23.83 -22.53 9.46
CA THR A 24 24.13 -23.66 10.32
C THR A 24 23.79 -24.96 9.58
N GLU A 25 24.69 -25.92 9.63
CA GLU A 25 24.46 -27.27 9.09
C GLU A 25 23.65 -28.07 10.11
N PHE A 26 22.57 -28.70 9.65
CA PHE A 26 21.78 -29.63 10.46
C PHE A 26 22.00 -31.06 9.96
N VAL A 27 21.93 -32.04 10.86
CA VAL A 27 22.03 -33.45 10.48
C VAL A 27 20.93 -33.83 9.49
N GLU A 28 19.73 -33.25 9.66
CA GLU A 28 18.58 -33.44 8.78
C GLU A 28 18.69 -32.64 7.47
N TYR A 29 19.49 -31.56 7.45
CA TYR A 29 19.68 -30.65 6.31
C TYR A 29 21.18 -30.32 6.09
N PRO A 30 21.96 -31.25 5.52
CA PRO A 30 23.38 -31.02 5.26
C PRO A 30 23.61 -30.06 4.09
N PHE A 31 24.71 -29.29 4.14
CA PHE A 31 25.04 -28.31 3.07
C PHE A 31 25.32 -28.95 1.70
N SER A 32 25.63 -30.25 1.68
CA SER A 32 25.84 -31.02 0.47
C SER A 32 24.56 -31.22 -0.35
N GLN A 33 23.41 -31.30 0.31
CA GLN A 33 22.10 -31.59 -0.30
C GLN A 33 21.14 -30.39 -0.27
N PHE A 34 21.37 -29.44 0.63
CA PHE A 34 20.50 -28.29 0.82
C PHE A 34 21.26 -26.95 0.72
N ASN A 35 20.62 -25.97 0.11
CA ASN A 35 21.06 -24.58 0.12
C ASN A 35 20.45 -23.87 1.33
N HIS A 36 21.28 -23.26 2.17
CA HIS A 36 20.84 -22.46 3.31
C HIS A 36 20.92 -20.99 2.89
N ILE A 37 19.81 -20.47 2.38
CA ILE A 37 19.75 -19.16 1.74
C ILE A 37 19.34 -18.13 2.77
N LEU A 38 20.20 -17.12 2.96
CA LEU A 38 19.88 -15.94 3.75
C LEU A 38 18.64 -15.26 3.15
N GLN A 39 17.54 -15.27 3.89
CA GLN A 39 16.38 -14.46 3.58
C GLN A 39 16.67 -13.03 4.00
N LYS A 40 16.91 -12.17 3.02
CA LYS A 40 16.72 -10.74 3.24
C LYS A 40 15.24 -10.57 3.53
N PRO A 41 14.83 -10.01 4.68
CA PRO A 41 13.42 -9.73 4.93
C PRO A 41 12.96 -8.81 3.80
N GLU A 42 12.12 -9.36 2.92
CA GLU A 42 11.37 -8.53 1.99
C GLU A 42 10.43 -7.70 2.86
N PRO A 43 10.41 -6.37 2.71
CA PRO A 43 9.41 -5.56 3.37
C PRO A 43 8.05 -6.21 3.07
N PRO A 44 7.18 -6.40 4.07
CA PRO A 44 5.85 -6.89 3.80
C PRO A 44 5.27 -6.03 2.68
N ALA A 45 4.81 -6.68 1.59
CA ALA A 45 4.16 -5.97 0.51
C ALA A 45 3.13 -5.02 1.15
N PRO A 46 3.11 -3.72 0.79
CA PRO A 46 2.14 -2.80 1.34
C PRO A 46 0.76 -3.44 1.19
N THR A 47 0.06 -3.66 2.30
CA THR A 47 -1.34 -4.06 2.24
C THR A 47 -2.04 -2.89 1.57
N GLU A 48 -2.30 -2.98 0.27
CA GLU A 48 -2.97 -1.92 -0.48
C GLU A 48 -4.26 -1.58 0.26
N ARG A 49 -4.35 -0.37 0.81
CA ARG A 49 -5.57 0.10 1.48
C ARG A 49 -6.57 0.52 0.42
N THR A 50 -7.03 -0.47 -0.32
CA THR A 50 -7.99 -0.33 -1.40
C THR A 50 -9.40 -0.33 -0.83
N ILE A 51 -10.16 0.69 -1.20
CA ILE A 51 -11.51 0.93 -0.70
C ILE A 51 -12.45 1.22 -1.87
N THR A 52 -13.73 0.96 -1.67
CA THR A 52 -14.74 1.34 -2.66
C THR A 52 -14.88 2.87 -2.76
N LYS A 53 -15.30 3.38 -3.92
CA LYS A 53 -15.60 4.80 -4.15
C LYS A 53 -16.53 5.41 -3.10
N VAL A 54 -17.56 4.65 -2.71
CA VAL A 54 -18.51 5.09 -1.68
C VAL A 54 -17.85 5.15 -0.30
N ALA A 55 -16.99 4.19 0.05
CA ALA A 55 -16.24 4.22 1.31
C ALA A 55 -15.25 5.40 1.36
N TYR A 56 -14.64 5.75 0.22
CA TYR A 56 -13.80 6.95 0.10
C TYR A 56 -14.63 8.22 0.33
N LEU A 57 -15.74 8.40 -0.41
CA LEU A 57 -16.61 9.57 -0.27
C LEU A 57 -17.23 9.71 1.14
N ARG A 58 -17.42 8.60 1.87
CA ARG A 58 -17.90 8.61 3.26
C ARG A 58 -16.88 9.12 4.28
N ARG A 59 -15.59 9.21 3.92
CA ARG A 59 -14.56 9.84 4.78
C ARG A 59 -14.66 11.37 4.78
N PHE A 60 -15.27 11.94 3.74
CA PHE A 60 -15.60 13.37 3.66
C PHE A 60 -16.96 13.65 4.28
N THR A 61 -17.12 14.84 4.87
CA THR A 61 -18.42 15.34 5.31
C THR A 61 -19.29 15.68 4.10
N THR A 62 -20.61 15.80 4.32
CA THR A 62 -21.52 16.19 3.25
C THR A 62 -21.20 17.59 2.71
N ASP A 63 -20.87 18.54 3.58
CA ASP A 63 -20.50 19.91 3.19
C ASP A 63 -19.20 19.92 2.36
N GLU A 64 -18.18 19.17 2.78
CA GLU A 64 -16.93 19.00 2.02
C GLU A 64 -17.24 18.45 0.62
N ARG A 65 -18.04 17.37 0.51
CA ARG A 65 -18.41 16.79 -0.78
C ARG A 65 -19.19 17.75 -1.69
N VAL A 66 -20.03 18.63 -1.13
CA VAL A 66 -20.78 19.63 -1.90
C VAL A 66 -19.86 20.78 -2.33
N GLY A 67 -18.96 21.21 -1.45
CA GLY A 67 -17.94 22.21 -1.74
C GLY A 67 -17.01 21.77 -2.86
N ILE A 68 -16.49 20.53 -2.79
CA ILE A 68 -15.62 19.95 -3.82
C ILE A 68 -16.34 19.90 -5.17
N ARG A 69 -17.59 19.44 -5.23
CA ARG A 69 -18.37 19.41 -6.48
C ARG A 69 -18.68 20.81 -7.02
N THR A 70 -18.88 21.78 -6.16
CA THR A 70 -19.10 23.18 -6.58
C THR A 70 -17.82 23.77 -7.16
N ALA A 71 -16.68 23.55 -6.51
CA ALA A 71 -15.37 24.00 -6.97
C ALA A 71 -14.92 23.30 -8.26
N ALA A 72 -15.29 22.03 -8.46
CA ALA A 72 -15.00 21.31 -9.69
C ALA A 72 -15.60 21.97 -10.93
N LYS A 73 -16.74 22.68 -10.81
CA LYS A 73 -17.36 23.39 -11.94
C LYS A 73 -16.53 24.57 -12.47
N THR A 74 -15.56 25.05 -11.69
CA THR A 74 -14.70 26.18 -12.05
C THR A 74 -13.23 25.79 -12.16
N SER A 75 -12.87 24.52 -11.88
CA SER A 75 -11.51 24.01 -11.92
C SER A 75 -11.46 22.73 -12.73
N ALA A 76 -10.90 22.82 -13.94
CA ALA A 76 -10.71 21.66 -14.83
C ALA A 76 -9.89 20.54 -14.16
N VAL A 77 -8.96 20.89 -13.26
CA VAL A 77 -8.15 19.90 -12.51
C VAL A 77 -9.01 19.11 -11.54
N LEU A 78 -9.95 19.75 -10.84
CA LEU A 78 -10.87 19.08 -9.93
C LEU A 78 -11.93 18.27 -10.68
N GLU A 79 -12.39 18.78 -11.82
CA GLU A 79 -13.32 18.06 -12.70
C GLU A 79 -12.69 16.79 -13.25
N ASP A 80 -11.45 16.86 -13.72
CA ASP A 80 -10.68 15.70 -14.19
C ASP A 80 -10.48 14.67 -13.05
N TYR A 81 -10.08 15.12 -11.87
CA TYR A 81 -9.94 14.26 -10.70
C TYR A 81 -11.24 13.51 -10.34
N LEU A 82 -12.38 14.22 -10.29
CA LEU A 82 -13.67 13.59 -10.02
C LEU A 82 -14.05 12.61 -11.14
N SER A 83 -13.73 12.93 -12.39
CA SER A 83 -13.99 12.04 -13.53
C SER A 83 -13.14 10.77 -13.48
N MET A 84 -11.85 10.88 -13.14
CA MET A 84 -10.98 9.73 -12.90
C MET A 84 -11.47 8.87 -11.74
N MET A 85 -11.90 9.50 -10.65
CA MET A 85 -12.48 8.80 -9.50
C MET A 85 -13.76 8.04 -9.89
N GLU A 86 -14.63 8.60 -10.74
CA GLU A 86 -15.83 7.91 -11.22
C GLU A 86 -15.48 6.69 -12.11
N LEU A 87 -14.43 6.81 -12.94
CA LEU A 87 -13.94 5.72 -13.81
C LEU A 87 -13.18 4.62 -13.05
N ALA A 88 -12.60 4.94 -11.89
CA ALA A 88 -11.89 3.97 -11.08
C ALA A 88 -12.82 2.85 -10.58
N GLU A 89 -12.34 1.61 -10.57
CA GLU A 89 -13.08 0.48 -9.97
C GLU A 89 -12.99 0.56 -8.44
N GLU A 90 -11.78 0.84 -7.94
CA GLU A 90 -11.46 0.98 -6.54
C GLU A 90 -10.50 2.15 -6.32
N ILE A 91 -10.43 2.65 -5.08
CA ILE A 91 -9.55 3.76 -4.70
C ILE A 91 -8.50 3.21 -3.75
N SER A 92 -7.22 3.36 -4.09
CA SER A 92 -6.13 3.10 -3.16
C SER A 92 -5.78 4.37 -2.38
N LEU A 93 -5.76 4.28 -1.05
CA LEU A 93 -5.34 5.38 -0.17
C LEU A 93 -3.82 5.61 -0.17
N ASP A 94 -3.06 4.63 -0.62
CA ASP A 94 -1.61 4.68 -0.73
C ASP A 94 -1.14 5.13 -2.12
N ASP A 95 -2.07 5.29 -3.08
CA ASP A 95 -1.75 5.78 -4.41
C ASP A 95 -1.26 7.24 -4.34
N PRO A 96 -0.09 7.56 -4.93
CA PRO A 96 0.45 8.91 -4.92
C PRO A 96 -0.51 9.96 -5.51
N SER A 97 -1.34 9.58 -6.49
CA SER A 97 -2.31 10.47 -7.12
C SER A 97 -3.48 10.76 -6.17
N THR A 98 -3.99 9.74 -5.46
CA THR A 98 -5.01 9.92 -4.40
C THR A 98 -4.47 10.84 -3.30
N ILE A 99 -3.25 10.62 -2.83
CA ILE A 99 -2.61 11.45 -1.79
C ILE A 99 -2.47 12.89 -2.27
N ALA A 100 -1.94 13.10 -3.47
CA ALA A 100 -1.77 14.42 -4.06
C ALA A 100 -3.12 15.16 -4.22
N ALA A 101 -4.17 14.46 -4.66
CA ALA A 101 -5.49 15.04 -4.80
C ALA A 101 -6.07 15.49 -3.46
N VAL A 102 -6.00 14.66 -2.42
CA VAL A 102 -6.50 15.00 -1.07
C VAL A 102 -5.72 16.18 -0.47
N GLN A 103 -4.40 16.23 -0.66
CA GLN A 103 -3.56 17.35 -0.23
C GLN A 103 -3.87 18.65 -0.99
N MET A 104 -4.19 18.54 -2.28
CA MET A 104 -4.64 19.68 -3.09
C MET A 104 -5.97 20.23 -2.56
N LEU A 105 -6.91 19.37 -2.17
CA LEU A 105 -8.19 19.80 -1.59
C LEU A 105 -7.99 20.62 -0.30
N GLU A 106 -7.05 20.21 0.54
CA GLU A 106 -6.69 20.95 1.76
C GLU A 106 -6.00 22.27 1.45
N SER A 107 -5.04 22.26 0.52
CA SER A 107 -4.31 23.46 0.09
C SER A 107 -5.24 24.50 -0.58
N ALA A 108 -6.28 24.03 -1.28
CA ALA A 108 -7.31 24.87 -1.89
C ALA A 108 -8.36 25.37 -0.89
N GLY A 109 -8.30 24.94 0.39
CA GLY A 109 -9.27 25.30 1.42
C GLY A 109 -10.65 24.65 1.24
N LEU A 110 -10.75 23.57 0.45
CA LEU A 110 -11.99 22.82 0.23
C LEU A 110 -12.30 21.83 1.36
N ILE A 111 -11.27 21.40 2.08
CA ILE A 111 -11.36 20.67 3.33
C ILE A 111 -10.56 21.41 4.40
N ALA A 112 -10.92 21.23 5.67
CA ALA A 112 -10.23 21.92 6.76
C ALA A 112 -8.78 21.43 6.94
N PRO A 113 -7.87 22.25 7.48
CA PRO A 113 -6.50 21.84 7.75
C PRO A 113 -6.45 20.62 8.69
N GLY A 114 -5.64 19.61 8.33
CA GLY A 114 -5.53 18.33 9.02
C GLY A 114 -6.48 17.25 8.50
N ARG A 115 -7.52 17.61 7.74
CA ARG A 115 -8.49 16.63 7.19
C ARG A 115 -7.86 15.72 6.14
N ALA A 116 -6.83 16.18 5.44
CA ALA A 116 -6.14 15.33 4.48
C ALA A 116 -5.56 14.06 5.13
N ALA A 117 -4.97 14.22 6.32
CA ALA A 117 -4.43 13.09 7.08
C ALA A 117 -5.55 12.15 7.58
N GLU A 118 -6.69 12.69 8.00
CA GLU A 118 -7.83 11.88 8.44
C GLU A 118 -8.48 11.08 7.30
N VAL A 119 -8.53 11.65 6.09
CA VAL A 119 -9.06 10.97 4.90
C VAL A 119 -8.14 9.85 4.41
N LEU A 120 -6.82 10.01 4.58
CA LEU A 120 -5.79 9.06 4.16
C LEU A 120 -5.40 8.05 5.26
N ALA A 121 -6.02 8.12 6.43
CA ALA A 121 -5.81 7.19 7.55
C ALA A 121 -6.46 5.82 7.31
#